data_AF-A0A9W4GR75-F1
#
_entry.id   AF-A0A9W4GR75-F1
#
_cell.length_a   1.000
_cell.length_b   1.000
_cell.length_c   1.000
_cell.angle_alpha   90.00
_cell.angle_beta   90.00
_cell.angle_gamma   90.00
#
_symmetry.space_group_name_H-M   'P 1'
#
loop_
_entity.id
_entity.type
_entity.pdbx_description
1 polymer ?
#
loop_
_entity_poly.entity_id
_entity_poly.type
_entity_poly.pdbx_seq_one_letter_code
_entity_poly.pdbx_strand_id
1 'polypeptide(L)'
;MPAVLALANPPWQRDVWLDPSTFEDLDHIFHTLFDDFCDADHPDRYLGISLRTEEEVDLVRQLGRALNAAEAEAPNDTDAEYLQATAWPEVVAVAGRLAQVMVANDLGELVSVHEAKPTDES
;
A
#
# COMPACT_ATOMS: atom_id res chain seq x y z
N MET A 1 -9.91 1.81 -5.19
CA MET A 1 -9.72 1.02 -3.94
C MET A 1 -8.60 1.69 -3.11
N PRO A 2 -8.44 1.54 -1.78
CA PRO A 2 -7.22 2.06 -1.12
C PRO A 2 -5.98 1.45 -1.78
N ALA A 3 -4.96 2.27 -2.06
CA ALA A 3 -3.89 1.88 -2.99
C ALA A 3 -3.11 0.62 -2.55
N VAL A 4 -2.82 0.48 -1.25
CA VAL A 4 -2.17 -0.74 -0.71
C VAL A 4 -3.05 -1.98 -0.89
N LEU A 5 -4.38 -1.85 -0.77
CA LEU A 5 -5.31 -2.96 -0.99
C LEU A 5 -5.42 -3.34 -2.47
N ALA A 6 -5.34 -2.36 -3.39
CA ALA A 6 -5.28 -2.62 -4.82
C ALA A 6 -4.01 -3.38 -5.20
N LEU A 7 -2.85 -3.01 -4.65
CA LEU A 7 -1.59 -3.76 -4.80
C LEU A 7 -1.63 -5.16 -4.20
N ALA A 8 -2.47 -5.40 -3.19
CA ALA A 8 -2.64 -6.71 -2.57
C ALA A 8 -3.65 -7.62 -3.30
N ASN A 9 -4.30 -7.16 -4.38
CA ASN A 9 -5.43 -7.83 -5.00
C ASN A 9 -5.21 -8.18 -6.49
N PRO A 10 -4.57 -9.32 -6.80
CA PRO A 10 -4.27 -9.70 -8.19
C PRO A 10 -5.48 -9.79 -9.13
N PRO A 11 -6.66 -10.30 -8.73
CA PRO A 11 -7.86 -10.22 -9.56
C PRO A 11 -8.23 -8.78 -9.94
N TRP A 12 -8.25 -7.86 -8.96
CA TRP A 12 -8.53 -6.44 -9.20
C TRP A 12 -7.53 -5.80 -10.17
N GLN A 13 -6.24 -6.09 -9.99
CA GLN A 13 -5.18 -5.58 -10.87
C GLN A 13 -5.42 -5.97 -12.33
N ARG A 14 -5.78 -7.24 -12.59
CA ARG A 14 -6.03 -7.72 -13.94
C ARG A 14 -7.31 -7.16 -14.54
N ASP A 15 -8.36 -7.03 -13.73
CA ASP A 15 -9.68 -6.63 -14.19
C ASP A 15 -9.82 -5.10 -14.36
N VAL A 16 -9.02 -4.32 -13.62
CA VAL A 16 -9.11 -2.85 -13.60
C VAL A 16 -7.92 -2.22 -14.31
N TRP A 17 -6.68 -2.50 -13.89
CA TRP A 17 -5.52 -1.79 -14.44
C TRP A 17 -5.23 -2.13 -15.91
N LEU A 18 -5.68 -3.29 -16.39
CA LEU A 18 -5.59 -3.66 -17.80
C LEU A 18 -6.80 -3.22 -18.64
N ASP A 19 -7.83 -2.62 -18.01
CA ASP A 19 -8.98 -2.06 -18.72
C ASP A 19 -8.76 -0.56 -19.01
N PRO A 20 -8.50 -0.18 -20.28
CA PRO A 20 -8.23 1.19 -20.66
C PRO A 20 -9.44 2.14 -20.52
N SER A 21 -10.63 1.61 -20.20
CA SER A 21 -11.81 2.42 -19.91
C SER A 21 -11.91 2.86 -18.45
N THR A 22 -11.06 2.32 -17.58
CA THR A 22 -11.00 2.69 -16.17
C THR A 22 -9.95 3.77 -15.93
N PHE A 23 -10.13 4.52 -14.86
CA PHE A 23 -9.21 5.60 -14.46
C PHE A 23 -8.11 5.11 -13.49
N GLU A 24 -8.33 3.97 -12.83
CA GLU A 24 -7.39 3.42 -11.86
C GLU A 24 -6.41 2.51 -12.62
N ASP A 25 -5.18 2.96 -12.79
CA ASP A 25 -4.04 2.24 -13.38
C ASP A 25 -2.85 2.23 -12.39
N LEU A 26 -1.74 1.60 -12.78
CA LEU A 26 -0.54 1.56 -11.94
C LEU A 26 0.05 2.95 -11.66
N ASP A 27 0.03 3.84 -12.65
CA ASP A 27 0.49 5.22 -12.51
C ASP A 27 -0.30 5.96 -11.41
N HIS A 28 -1.63 5.84 -11.43
CA HIS A 28 -2.50 6.41 -10.40
C HIS A 28 -2.18 5.86 -9.00
N ILE A 29 -1.88 4.57 -8.91
CA ILE A 29 -1.53 3.89 -7.66
C ILE A 29 -0.18 4.38 -7.13
N PHE A 30 0.81 4.55 -7.99
CA PHE A 30 2.10 5.11 -7.62
C PHE A 30 2.01 6.55 -7.13
N HIS A 31 1.29 7.41 -7.84
CA HIS A 31 1.04 8.78 -7.37
C HIS A 31 0.34 8.80 -6.01
N THR A 32 -0.70 7.97 -5.83
CA THR A 32 -1.42 7.92 -4.55
C THR A 32 -0.53 7.43 -3.41
N LEU A 33 0.28 6.41 -3.64
CA LEU A 33 1.13 5.83 -2.60
C LEU A 33 2.31 6.72 -2.25
N PHE A 34 3.03 7.22 -3.25
CA PHE A 34 4.32 7.85 -3.05
C PHE A 34 4.27 9.37 -2.95
N ASP A 35 3.31 10.02 -3.60
CA ASP A 35 3.19 11.48 -3.55
C ASP A 35 2.18 11.93 -2.48
N ASP A 36 1.01 11.29 -2.42
CA ASP A 36 -0.09 11.72 -1.55
C ASP A 36 -0.07 11.07 -0.16
N PHE A 37 0.34 9.80 -0.07
CA PHE A 37 0.24 9.03 1.18
C PHE A 37 1.56 8.92 1.95
N CYS A 38 2.65 8.50 1.30
CA CYS A 38 3.95 8.28 1.93
C CYS A 38 5.07 8.16 0.90
N ASP A 39 6.08 9.04 0.96
CA ASP A 39 7.32 8.85 0.20
C ASP A 39 8.03 7.57 0.67
N ALA A 40 8.16 6.57 -0.21
CA ALA A 40 8.77 5.29 0.15
C ALA A 40 10.29 5.27 0.16
N ASP A 41 10.94 6.32 -0.35
CA ASP A 41 12.37 6.53 -0.14
C ASP A 41 12.64 7.07 1.27
N HIS A 42 11.65 7.76 1.87
CA HIS A 42 11.75 8.37 3.20
C HIS A 42 10.53 8.11 4.12
N PRO A 43 10.09 6.86 4.32
CA PRO A 43 8.83 6.57 5.03
C PRO A 43 8.88 6.88 6.52
N ASP A 44 10.07 6.96 7.13
CA ASP A 44 10.23 7.38 8.53
C ASP A 44 9.71 8.79 8.81
N ARG A 45 9.71 9.67 7.79
CA ARG A 45 9.16 11.04 7.92
C ARG A 45 7.65 11.05 8.13
N TYR A 46 6.99 9.94 7.84
CA TYR A 46 5.54 9.79 7.90
C TYR A 46 5.08 9.02 9.16
N LEU A 47 6.02 8.59 10.01
CA LEU A 47 5.71 7.99 11.31
C LEU A 47 5.07 9.01 12.24
N GLY A 48 3.89 8.66 12.76
CA GLY A 48 3.01 9.56 13.52
C GLY A 48 2.13 10.48 12.66
N ILE A 49 2.21 10.40 11.33
CA ILE A 49 1.39 11.17 10.38
C ILE A 49 0.43 10.25 9.63
N SER A 50 0.94 9.52 8.63
CA SER A 50 0.18 8.52 7.85
C SER A 50 0.56 7.09 8.21
N LEU A 51 1.73 6.88 8.83
CA LEU A 51 2.18 5.60 9.40
C LEU A 51 2.16 5.66 10.92
N ARG A 52 1.79 4.57 11.57
CA ARG A 52 1.61 4.45 13.02
C ARG A 52 2.76 3.76 13.73
N THR A 53 3.41 2.79 13.08
CA THR A 53 4.45 1.96 13.70
C THR A 53 5.69 1.82 12.84
N GLU A 54 6.82 1.50 13.47
CA GLU A 54 8.06 1.16 12.76
C GLU A 54 7.89 -0.05 11.82
N GLU A 55 6.99 -0.99 12.15
CA GLU A 55 6.68 -2.12 11.25
C GLU A 55 6.04 -1.63 9.95
N GLU A 56 5.13 -0.65 10.00
CA GLU A 56 4.56 -0.04 8.79
C GLU A 56 5.63 0.67 7.96
N VAL A 57 6.53 1.42 8.61
CA VAL A 57 7.67 2.08 7.94
C VAL A 57 8.53 1.06 7.21
N ASP A 58 8.91 -0.03 7.87
CA ASP A 58 9.75 -1.07 7.28
C ASP A 58 9.05 -1.82 6.14
N LEU A 59 7.73 -2.00 6.22
CA LEU A 59 6.94 -2.60 5.15
C LEU A 59 6.79 -1.67 3.94
N VAL A 60 6.64 -0.36 4.14
CA VAL A 60 6.67 0.62 3.03
C VAL A 60 8.03 0.62 2.34
N ARG A 61 9.15 0.57 3.09
CA ARG A 61 10.49 0.43 2.50
C ARG A 61 10.64 -0.85 1.69
N GLN A 62 10.08 -1.97 2.18
CA GLN A 62 10.08 -3.24 1.46
C GLN A 62 9.26 -3.13 0.17
N LEU A 63 8.09 -2.48 0.24
CA LEU A 63 7.22 -2.30 -0.90
C LEU A 63 7.90 -1.46 -2.00
N GLY A 64 8.54 -0.34 -1.64
CA GLY A 64 9.31 0.47 -2.58
C GLY A 64 10.42 -0.32 -3.28
N ARG A 65 11.16 -1.16 -2.54
CA ARG A 65 12.19 -2.03 -3.16
C ARG A 65 11.60 -3.05 -4.13
N ALA A 66 10.48 -3.67 -3.77
CA ALA A 66 9.81 -4.65 -4.64
C ALA A 66 9.28 -3.98 -5.92
N LEU A 67 8.77 -2.76 -5.81
CA LEU A 67 8.29 -1.98 -6.95
C LEU A 67 9.44 -1.56 -7.88
N ASN A 68 10.54 -1.06 -7.34
CA ASN A 68 11.74 -0.76 -8.14
C ASN A 68 12.31 -2.00 -8.86
N ALA A 69 12.18 -3.18 -8.24
CA ALA A 69 12.58 -4.44 -8.89
C ALA A 69 11.64 -4.82 -10.04
N ALA A 70 10.33 -4.58 -9.90
CA ALA A 70 9.36 -4.80 -10.97
C ALA A 70 9.53 -3.79 -12.12
N GLU A 71 9.79 -2.52 -11.82
CA GLU A 71 10.10 -1.46 -12.80
C GLU A 71 11.31 -1.83 -13.65
N ALA A 72 12.36 -2.40 -13.04
CA ALA A 72 13.54 -2.85 -13.77
C ALA A 72 13.26 -3.97 -14.80
N GLU A 73 12.12 -4.67 -14.67
CA GLU A 73 11.64 -5.69 -15.61
C GLU A 73 10.58 -5.16 -16.60
N ALA A 74 10.14 -3.90 -16.48
CA ALA A 74 9.10 -3.27 -17.28
C ALA A 74 9.65 -2.10 -18.13
N PRO A 75 10.37 -2.38 -19.24
CA PRO A 75 11.12 -1.36 -19.98
C PRO A 75 10.25 -0.32 -20.71
N ASN A 76 8.97 -0.61 -20.93
CA ASN A 76 8.03 0.34 -21.53
C ASN A 76 7.07 0.95 -20.50
N ASP A 77 7.29 0.67 -19.21
CA ASP A 77 6.52 1.23 -18.10
C ASP A 77 5.01 1.01 -18.24
N THR A 78 4.63 -0.17 -18.76
CA THR A 78 3.21 -0.51 -18.95
C THR A 78 2.70 -1.41 -17.84
N ASP A 79 1.44 -1.22 -17.43
CA ASP A 79 0.78 -2.04 -16.42
C ASP A 79 0.91 -3.54 -16.71
N ALA A 80 0.74 -3.93 -17.96
CA ALA A 80 0.85 -5.32 -18.39
C ALA A 80 2.27 -5.89 -18.20
N GLU A 81 3.32 -5.08 -18.36
CA GLU A 81 4.70 -5.49 -18.13
C GLU A 81 5.00 -5.61 -16.63
N TYR A 82 4.56 -4.65 -15.81
CA TYR A 82 4.67 -4.75 -14.35
C TYR A 82 4.00 -6.02 -13.82
N LEU A 83 2.77 -6.32 -14.25
CA LEU A 83 2.05 -7.52 -13.83
C LEU A 83 2.70 -8.84 -14.32
N GLN A 84 3.59 -8.77 -15.31
CA GLN A 84 4.37 -9.90 -15.82
C GLN A 84 5.78 -10.00 -15.21
N ALA A 85 6.23 -8.97 -14.50
CA ALA A 85 7.54 -8.95 -13.85
C ALA A 85 7.66 -10.12 -12.85
N THR A 86 8.83 -10.75 -12.83
CA THR A 86 9.14 -11.85 -11.91
C THR A 86 9.09 -11.39 -10.46
N ALA A 87 9.41 -10.11 -10.21
CA ALA A 87 9.31 -9.46 -8.90
C ALA A 87 7.85 -9.14 -8.46
N TRP A 88 6.87 -9.13 -9.36
CA TRP A 88 5.50 -8.70 -9.05
C TRP A 88 4.82 -9.49 -7.90
N PRO A 89 5.00 -10.82 -7.77
CA PRO A 89 4.46 -11.55 -6.61
C PRO A 89 4.96 -11.03 -5.25
N GLU A 90 6.18 -10.47 -5.18
CA GLU A 90 6.71 -9.86 -3.95
C GLU A 90 5.99 -8.56 -3.61
N VAL A 91 5.70 -7.72 -4.62
CA VAL A 91 4.88 -6.50 -4.47
C VAL A 91 3.54 -6.84 -3.83
N VAL A 92 2.84 -7.85 -4.37
CA VAL A 92 1.53 -8.30 -3.85
C VAL A 92 1.66 -8.79 -2.40
N ALA A 93 2.68 -9.60 -2.11
CA ALA A 93 2.88 -10.16 -0.78
C ALA A 93 3.17 -9.08 0.28
N VAL A 94 4.06 -8.13 -0.03
CA VAL A 94 4.41 -7.04 0.88
C VAL A 94 3.24 -6.09 1.07
N ALA A 95 2.53 -5.72 -0.01
CA ALA A 95 1.33 -4.90 0.08
C ALA A 95 0.23 -5.58 0.92
N GLY A 96 0.03 -6.89 0.76
CA GLY A 96 -0.89 -7.66 1.57
C GLY A 96 -0.53 -7.65 3.06
N ARG A 97 0.76 -7.75 3.39
CA ARG A 97 1.24 -7.66 4.77
C ARG A 97 1.06 -6.24 5.33
N LEU A 98 1.42 -5.21 4.57
CA LEU A 98 1.24 -3.81 4.96
C LEU A 98 -0.24 -3.51 5.26
N ALA A 99 -1.16 -3.90 4.37
CA ALA A 99 -2.59 -3.73 4.58
C ALA A 99 -3.07 -4.41 5.88
N GLN A 100 -2.61 -5.62 6.17
CA GLN A 100 -2.97 -6.33 7.41
C GLN A 100 -2.51 -5.58 8.66
N VAL A 101 -1.27 -5.08 8.65
CA VAL A 101 -0.70 -4.32 9.78
C VAL A 101 -1.44 -3.01 9.99
N MET A 102 -1.70 -2.24 8.92
CA MET A 102 -2.44 -0.98 9.00
C MET A 102 -3.85 -1.18 9.57
N VAL A 103 -4.58 -2.19 9.07
CA VAL A 103 -5.92 -2.52 9.58
C VAL A 103 -5.86 -2.94 11.05
N ALA A 104 -4.88 -3.75 11.45
CA ALA A 104 -4.73 -4.18 12.84
C ALA A 104 -4.45 -2.98 13.77
N ASN A 105 -3.59 -2.05 13.35
CA ASN A 105 -3.27 -0.85 14.12
C ASN A 105 -4.47 0.10 14.22
N ASP A 106 -5.20 0.31 13.12
CA ASP A 106 -6.42 1.12 13.12
C ASP A 106 -7.50 0.53 14.05
N LEU A 107 -7.68 -0.79 14.04
CA LEU A 107 -8.62 -1.47 14.94
C LEU A 107 -8.20 -1.36 16.41
N GLY A 108 -6.91 -1.54 16.71
CA GLY A 108 -6.39 -1.40 18.08
C GLY A 108 -6.60 -0.01 18.65
N GLU A 109 -6.43 1.02 17.82
CA GLU A 109 -6.67 2.42 18.17
C GLU A 109 -8.16 2.71 18.40
N LEU A 110 -9.04 2.20 17.54
CA LEU A 110 -10.48 2.33 17.72
C LEU A 110 -10.97 1.67 19.01
N VAL A 111 -10.44 0.49 19.36
CA VAL A 111 -10.72 -0.18 20.64
C VAL A 111 -10.23 0.67 21.81
N SER A 112 -9.00 1.18 21.74
CA SER A 112 -8.43 2.02 22.81
C SER A 112 -9.25 3.29 23.06
N VAL A 113 -9.73 3.94 21.99
CA VAL A 113 -10.63 5.10 22.08
C VAL A 113 -11.99 4.72 22.70
N HIS A 114 -12.53 3.54 22.37
CA HIS A 114 -13.78 3.06 22.94
C HIS A 114 -13.65 2.74 24.44
N GLU A 115 -12.54 2.11 24.85
CA GLU A 115 -12.24 1.75 26.23
C GLU A 115 -11.84 2.95 27.10
N ALA A 116 -11.35 4.05 26.51
CA ALA A 116 -11.11 5.30 27.22
C ALA A 116 -12.41 6.11 27.49
N LYS A 117 -13.52 5.76 26.82
CA LYS A 117 -14.82 6.45 26.91
C LYS A 117 -15.78 6.03 28.04
N PRO A 118 -15.65 4.91 28.79
CA PRO A 118 -16.62 4.55 29.81
C PRO A 118 -16.12 4.90 31.22
N THR A 119 -16.16 6.19 31.60
CA THR A 119 -16.35 6.65 33.00
C THR A 119 -16.55 8.18 33.04
N ASP A 120 -17.52 8.70 32.30
CA ASP A 120 -18.03 10.06 32.54
C ASP A 120 -19.55 10.09 32.36
N GLU A 121 -20.24 9.20 33.09
CA GLU A 121 -21.69 9.25 33.30
C GLU A 121 -22.03 8.38 34.52
N SER A 122 -21.97 8.96 35.73
CA SER A 122 -22.87 8.75 36.89
C SER A 122 -22.29 9.39 38.15
#